data_AF-A0A0K8QQE9-F1
#
_entry.id   AF-A0A0K8QQE9-F1
#
_cell.length_a   1.000
_cell.length_b   1.000
_cell.length_c   1.000
_cell.angle_alpha   90.00
_cell.angle_beta   90.00
_cell.angle_gamma   90.00
#
_symmetry.space_group_name_H-M   'P 1'
#
loop_
_entity.id
_entity.type
_entity.pdbx_description
1 polymer ?
#
loop_
_entity_poly.entity_id
_entity_poly.type
_entity_poly.pdbx_seq_one_letter_code
_entity_poly.pdbx_strand_id
1 'polypeptide(L)'
;MIEASTISAFLGGLGAGSVVTALLQHFLARRAQLEDVLRKDRSEVYSGLLQALESLEVTNSIENAKRFGMWAARAEVIGSDDVIDAIAKMRVTPPNSTERSAALALLLKRMRSDLNPS
;
A
#
# COMPACT_ATOMS: atom_id res chain seq x y z
N MET A 1 -42.78 36.16 -19.23
CA MET A 1 -43.25 34.81 -18.83
C MET A 1 -42.09 33.86 -19.02
N ILE A 2 -41.48 33.35 -17.93
CA ILE A 2 -40.50 32.26 -18.04
C ILE A 2 -41.33 31.02 -18.34
N GLU A 3 -41.19 30.48 -19.54
CA GLU A 3 -41.95 29.31 -19.95
C GLU A 3 -41.62 28.11 -19.05
N ALA A 4 -42.64 27.34 -18.67
CA ALA A 4 -42.50 26.13 -17.88
C ALA A 4 -41.51 25.12 -18.52
N SER A 5 -41.37 25.17 -19.85
CA SER A 5 -40.39 24.41 -20.64
C SER A 5 -38.94 24.65 -20.20
N THR A 6 -38.56 25.88 -19.86
CA THR A 6 -37.19 26.22 -19.41
C THR A 6 -36.91 25.70 -18.01
N ILE A 7 -37.91 25.70 -17.12
CA ILE A 7 -37.80 25.19 -15.75
C ILE A 7 -37.76 23.65 -15.74
N SER A 8 -38.55 22.98 -16.59
CA SER A 8 -38.52 21.53 -16.76
C SER A 8 -37.20 21.03 -17.38
N ALA A 9 -36.64 21.75 -18.35
CA ALA A 9 -35.34 21.42 -18.93
C ALA A 9 -34.19 21.64 -17.91
N PHE A 10 -34.29 22.68 -17.08
CA PHE A 10 -33.33 22.96 -16.01
C PHE A 10 -33.39 21.89 -14.90
N LEU A 11 -34.59 21.49 -14.47
CA LEU A 11 -34.79 20.44 -13.45
C LEU A 11 -34.46 19.03 -13.99
N GLY A 12 -34.77 18.74 -15.26
CA GLY A 12 -34.42 17.48 -15.92
C GLY A 12 -32.91 17.34 -16.17
N GLY A 13 -32.23 18.44 -16.55
CA GLY A 13 -30.78 18.49 -16.70
C GLY A 13 -30.02 18.38 -15.37
N LEU A 14 -30.53 19.00 -14.30
CA LEU A 14 -29.99 18.87 -12.95
C LEU A 14 -30.22 17.47 -12.35
N GLY A 15 -31.36 16.83 -12.63
CA GLY A 15 -31.70 15.50 -12.13
C GLY A 15 -30.86 14.38 -12.78
N ALA A 16 -30.71 14.39 -14.10
CA ALA A 16 -29.92 13.36 -14.78
C ALA A 16 -28.40 13.56 -14.56
N GLY A 17 -27.92 14.81 -14.61
CA GLY A 17 -26.51 15.12 -14.36
C GLY A 17 -26.06 14.82 -12.93
N SER A 18 -26.93 15.03 -11.94
CA SER A 18 -26.63 14.71 -10.53
C SER A 18 -26.60 13.21 -10.27
N VAL A 19 -27.47 12.41 -10.91
CA VAL A 19 -27.43 10.94 -10.79
C VAL A 19 -26.16 10.37 -11.40
N VAL A 20 -25.75 10.82 -12.59
CA VAL A 20 -24.49 10.39 -13.22
C VAL A 20 -23.28 10.79 -12.35
N THR A 21 -23.28 12.00 -11.81
CA THR A 21 -22.22 12.49 -10.92
C THR A 21 -22.16 11.66 -9.64
N ALA A 22 -23.31 11.34 -9.03
CA ALA A 22 -23.37 10.53 -7.82
C ALA A 22 -22.85 9.11 -8.05
N LEU A 23 -23.14 8.49 -9.20
CA LEU A 23 -22.60 7.18 -9.55
C LEU A 23 -21.07 7.20 -9.74
N LEU A 24 -20.55 8.22 -10.44
CA LEU A 24 -19.10 8.40 -10.60
C LEU A 24 -18.41 8.63 -9.25
N GLN A 25 -18.96 9.52 -8.42
CA GLN A 25 -18.44 9.79 -7.08
C GLN A 25 -18.47 8.55 -6.21
N HIS A 26 -19.54 7.75 -6.26
CA HIS A 26 -19.64 6.51 -5.50
C HIS A 26 -18.57 5.50 -5.93
N PHE A 27 -18.34 5.35 -7.24
CA PHE A 27 -17.31 4.44 -7.76
C PHE A 27 -15.90 4.89 -7.36
N LEU A 28 -15.59 6.18 -7.52
CA LEU A 28 -14.30 6.75 -7.12
C LEU A 28 -14.08 6.65 -5.61
N ALA A 29 -15.10 6.94 -4.80
CA ALA A 29 -15.02 6.82 -3.35
C ALA A 29 -14.77 5.38 -2.91
N ARG A 30 -15.44 4.41 -3.52
CA ARG A 30 -15.23 2.99 -3.20
C ARG A 30 -13.83 2.51 -3.59
N ARG A 31 -13.32 2.95 -4.73
CA ARG A 31 -11.94 2.66 -5.15
C ARG A 31 -10.93 3.29 -4.19
N ALA A 32 -11.10 4.56 -3.85
CA ALA A 32 -10.24 5.25 -2.90
C ALA A 32 -10.25 4.58 -1.50
N GLN A 33 -11.41 4.10 -1.05
CA GLN A 33 -11.51 3.33 0.21
C GLN A 33 -10.70 2.03 0.17
N LEU A 34 -10.77 1.28 -0.94
CA LEU A 34 -9.99 0.04 -1.08
C LEU A 34 -8.49 0.32 -1.12
N GLU A 35 -8.08 1.37 -1.84
CA GLU A 35 -6.68 1.81 -1.88
C GLU A 35 -6.19 2.27 -0.50
N ASP A 36 -7.03 2.96 0.28
CA ASP A 36 -6.68 3.39 1.64
C ASP A 36 -6.54 2.22 2.63
N VAL A 37 -7.45 1.24 2.57
CA VAL A 37 -7.36 0.01 3.37
C VAL A 37 -6.08 -0.76 3.04
N LEU A 38 -5.80 -0.99 1.75
CA LEU A 38 -4.59 -1.69 1.32
C LEU A 38 -3.32 -0.95 1.76
N ARG A 39 -3.30 0.38 1.64
CA ARG A 39 -2.18 1.22 2.09
C ARG A 39 -1.97 1.11 3.60
N LYS A 40 -3.05 1.08 4.38
CA LYS A 40 -2.99 0.90 5.84
C LYS A 40 -2.42 -0.47 6.21
N ASP A 41 -2.91 -1.54 5.58
CA ASP A 41 -2.44 -2.90 5.82
C ASP A 41 -0.95 -3.05 5.46
N ARG A 42 -0.52 -2.46 4.32
CA ARG A 42 0.89 -2.35 3.93
C ARG A 42 1.74 -1.64 4.97
N SER A 43 1.28 -0.50 5.46
CA SER A 43 1.99 0.29 6.47
C SER A 43 2.23 -0.53 7.75
N GLU A 44 1.21 -1.24 8.22
CA GLU A 44 1.29 -2.10 9.40
C GLU A 44 2.30 -3.24 9.20
N VAL A 45 2.16 -3.98 8.10
CA VAL A 45 3.01 -5.14 7.82
C VAL A 45 4.46 -4.75 7.59
N TYR A 46 4.71 -3.66 6.86
CA TYR A 46 6.07 -3.18 6.61
C TYR A 46 6.73 -2.68 7.90
N SER A 47 5.98 -2.00 8.76
CA SER A 47 6.48 -1.59 10.07
C SER A 47 6.84 -2.80 10.94
N GLY A 48 5.98 -3.84 10.96
CA GLY A 48 6.23 -5.09 11.67
C GLY A 48 7.46 -5.85 11.13
N LEU A 49 7.65 -5.86 9.81
CA LEU A 49 8.82 -6.46 9.18
C LEU A 49 10.12 -5.75 9.58
N LEU A 50 10.13 -4.42 9.55
CA LEU A 50 11.31 -3.63 9.93
C LEU A 50 11.65 -3.79 11.41
N GLN A 51 10.66 -3.85 12.29
CA GLN A 51 10.89 -4.10 13.72
C GLN A 51 11.45 -5.51 13.98
N ALA A 52 10.95 -6.51 13.24
CA ALA A 52 11.46 -7.87 13.33
C ALA A 52 12.90 -7.98 12.77
N LEU A 53 13.21 -7.24 11.71
CA LEU A 53 14.55 -7.13 11.16
C LEU A 53 15.53 -6.49 12.15
N GLU A 54 15.15 -5.36 12.75
CA GLU A 54 15.93 -4.70 13.80
C GLU A 54 16.22 -5.66 14.95
N SER A 55 15.19 -6.35 15.45
CA SER A 55 15.34 -7.32 16.55
C SER A 55 16.33 -8.44 16.19
N LEU A 56 16.30 -8.91 14.94
CA LEU A 56 17.21 -9.92 14.42
C LEU A 56 18.65 -9.41 14.28
N GLU A 57 18.83 -8.15 13.88
CA GLU A 57 20.15 -7.53 13.74
C GLU A 57 20.79 -7.18 15.08
N VAL A 58 20.00 -6.81 16.09
CA VAL A 58 20.48 -6.59 17.47
C VAL A 58 20.80 -7.92 18.15
N THR A 59 19.89 -8.89 18.06
CA THR A 59 20.03 -10.19 18.71
C THR A 59 19.73 -11.31 17.72
N ASN A 60 20.80 -11.95 17.24
CA ASN A 60 20.67 -13.07 16.32
C ASN A 60 20.26 -14.36 17.05
N SER A 61 18.95 -14.56 17.20
CA SER A 61 18.33 -15.75 17.81
C SER A 61 17.42 -16.48 16.82
N ILE A 62 17.21 -17.78 17.04
CA ILE A 62 16.26 -18.59 16.26
C ILE A 62 14.85 -17.99 16.32
N GLU A 63 14.45 -17.47 17.47
CA GLU A 63 13.16 -16.81 17.67
C GLU A 63 13.02 -15.56 16.79
N ASN A 64 14.03 -14.67 16.81
CA ASN A 64 14.02 -13.46 15.99
C ASN A 64 14.07 -13.79 14.49
N ALA A 65 14.79 -14.84 14.10
CA ALA A 65 14.83 -15.30 12.72
C ALA A 65 13.46 -15.81 12.25
N LYS A 66 12.76 -16.58 13.09
CA LYS A 66 11.37 -17.02 12.82
C LYS A 66 10.41 -15.84 12.76
N ARG A 67 10.53 -14.88 13.68
CA ARG A 67 9.70 -13.68 13.71
C ARG A 67 9.87 -12.85 12.43
N PHE A 68 11.12 -12.61 12.01
CA PHE A 68 11.41 -11.96 10.74
C PHE A 68 10.82 -12.74 9.56
N GLY A 69 11.00 -14.07 9.54
CA GLY A 69 10.45 -14.92 8.49
C GLY A 69 8.91 -14.86 8.38
N MET A 70 8.22 -14.80 9.51
CA MET A 70 6.76 -14.65 9.55
C MET A 70 6.30 -13.30 9.01
N TRP A 71 6.96 -12.21 9.40
CA TRP A 71 6.63 -10.88 8.86
C TRP A 71 7.00 -10.74 7.38
N ALA A 72 8.08 -11.40 6.93
CA ALA A 72 8.44 -11.45 5.51
C ALA A 72 7.34 -12.14 4.70
N ALA A 73 6.84 -13.30 5.17
CA ALA A 73 5.73 -14.00 4.53
C ALA A 73 4.44 -13.15 4.51
N ARG A 74 4.15 -12.38 5.57
CA ARG A 74 3.02 -11.43 5.58
C ARG A 74 3.20 -10.34 4.53
N ALA A 75 4.40 -9.78 4.40
CA ALA A 75 4.71 -8.77 3.40
C ALA A 75 4.60 -9.33 1.98
N GLU A 76 4.98 -10.59 1.75
CA GLU A 76 4.82 -11.27 0.47
C GLU A 76 3.35 -11.45 0.03
N VAL A 77 2.39 -11.44 0.96
CA VAL A 77 0.95 -11.54 0.64
C VAL A 77 0.37 -10.22 0.13
N ILE A 78 0.89 -9.09 0.59
CA ILE A 78 0.24 -7.78 0.39
C ILE A 78 1.08 -6.75 -0.39
N GLY A 79 2.38 -7.01 -0.51
CA GLY A 79 3.33 -6.13 -1.18
C GLY A 79 3.40 -6.39 -2.68
N SER A 80 3.93 -5.42 -3.42
CA SER A 80 4.27 -5.61 -4.83
C SER A 80 5.42 -6.59 -5.03
N ASP A 81 5.53 -7.12 -6.25
CA ASP A 81 6.64 -7.96 -6.69
C ASP A 81 8.00 -7.30 -6.41
N ASP A 82 8.08 -5.99 -6.59
CA ASP A 82 9.26 -5.16 -6.28
C ASP A 82 9.69 -5.27 -4.80
N VAL A 83 8.72 -5.27 -3.87
CA VAL A 83 8.96 -5.45 -2.44
C VAL A 83 9.36 -6.89 -2.15
N ILE A 84 8.69 -7.86 -2.76
CA ILE A 84 8.99 -9.30 -2.62
C ILE A 84 10.44 -9.59 -3.02
N ASP A 85 10.87 -9.09 -4.17
CA ASP A 85 12.24 -9.24 -4.67
C ASP A 85 13.26 -8.57 -3.72
N ALA A 86 12.93 -7.41 -3.18
CA ALA A 86 13.79 -6.73 -2.22
C ALA A 86 13.91 -7.50 -0.89
N ILE A 87 12.83 -8.13 -0.42
CA ILE A 87 12.84 -9.02 0.76
C ILE A 87 13.72 -10.25 0.48
N ALA A 88 13.58 -10.87 -0.69
CA ALA A 88 14.41 -12.01 -1.08
C ALA A 88 15.89 -11.64 -1.10
N LYS A 89 16.24 -10.48 -1.68
CA LYS A 89 17.61 -9.95 -1.67
C LYS A 89 18.12 -9.70 -0.25
N MET A 90 17.29 -9.13 0.62
CA MET A 90 17.61 -8.91 2.03
C MET A 90 17.94 -10.22 2.74
N ARG A 91 17.19 -11.30 2.48
CA ARG A 91 17.37 -12.61 3.12
C ARG A 91 18.68 -13.30 2.75
N VAL A 92 19.10 -13.21 1.50
CA VAL A 92 20.31 -13.89 1.01
C VAL A 92 21.59 -13.12 1.30
N THR A 93 21.47 -11.86 1.69
CA THR A 93 22.62 -10.98 1.90
C THR A 93 23.20 -11.15 3.31
N PRO A 94 24.53 -11.38 3.45
CA PRO A 94 25.17 -11.58 4.74
C PRO A 94 24.97 -10.41 5.71
N PRO A 95 24.71 -10.67 7.01
CA PRO A 95 24.69 -9.62 8.03
C PRO A 95 25.99 -8.81 8.07
N ASN A 96 25.91 -7.52 8.45
CA ASN A 96 27.06 -6.61 8.60
C ASN A 96 27.92 -6.40 7.33
N SER A 97 27.38 -6.68 6.15
CA SER A 97 28.03 -6.43 4.87
C SER A 97 27.59 -5.10 4.24
N THR A 98 28.40 -4.53 3.36
CA THR A 98 28.01 -3.35 2.56
C THR A 98 26.78 -3.62 1.69
N GLU A 99 26.68 -4.84 1.20
CA GLU A 99 25.56 -5.38 0.44
C GLU A 99 24.29 -5.38 1.29
N ARG A 100 24.39 -5.65 2.60
CA ARG A 100 23.25 -5.63 3.54
C ARG A 100 22.63 -4.24 3.58
N SER A 101 23.47 -3.21 3.74
CA SER A 101 23.02 -1.82 3.76
C SER A 101 22.37 -1.43 2.44
N ALA A 102 22.92 -1.88 1.30
CA ALA A 102 22.34 -1.64 -0.02
C ALA A 102 20.99 -2.38 -0.21
N ALA A 103 20.89 -3.63 0.26
CA ALA A 103 19.66 -4.40 0.22
C ALA A 103 18.55 -3.76 1.09
N LEU A 104 18.91 -3.29 2.29
CA LEU A 104 17.99 -2.57 3.16
C LEU A 104 17.53 -1.25 2.52
N ALA A 105 18.44 -0.47 1.94
CA ALA A 105 18.09 0.75 1.23
C ALA A 105 17.12 0.49 0.06
N LEU A 106 17.35 -0.60 -0.69
CA LEU A 106 16.44 -1.04 -1.76
C LEU A 106 15.07 -1.41 -1.20
N LEU A 107 15.01 -2.22 -0.14
CA LEU A 107 13.76 -2.61 0.51
C LEU A 107 12.94 -1.41 0.95
N LEU A 108 13.58 -0.44 1.65
CA LEU A 108 12.93 0.79 2.09
C LEU A 108 12.42 1.62 0.90
N LYS A 109 13.18 1.69 -0.20
CA LYS A 109 12.75 2.39 -1.41
C LYS A 109 11.49 1.74 -2.01
N ARG A 110 11.46 0.41 -2.13
CA ARG A 110 10.31 -0.31 -2.69
C ARG A 110 9.08 -0.21 -1.81
N MET A 111 9.23 -0.38 -0.49
CA MET A 111 8.13 -0.19 0.47
C MET A 111 7.51 1.22 0.38
N ARG A 112 8.34 2.27 0.26
CA ARG A 112 7.84 3.64 0.08
C ARG A 112 7.06 3.83 -1.21
N SER A 113 7.55 3.25 -2.30
CA SER A 113 6.85 3.26 -3.60
C SER A 113 5.50 2.56 -3.50
N ASP A 114 5.41 1.49 -2.71
CA ASP A 114 4.18 0.72 -2.52
C ASP A 114 3.13 1.43 -1.66
N LEU A 115 3.57 2.31 -0.75
CA LEU A 115 2.72 3.13 0.11
C LEU A 115 2.26 4.41 -0.59
N ASN A 116 3.04 4.92 -1.54
CA ASN A 116 2.76 6.11 -2.32
C ASN A 116 3.09 5.86 -3.80
N PRO A 117 2.26 5.07 -4.51
CA PRO A 117 2.44 4.86 -5.94
C PRO A 117 2.26 6.22 -6.65
N SER A 118 3.34 6.72 -7.24
CA SER A 118 3.39 7.95 -8.04
C SER A 118 2.67 7.78 -9.37
#